data_AF-A0A497MS34-F1
#
_entry.id   AF-A0A497MS34-F1
#
_cell.length_a   1.000
_cell.length_b   1.000
_cell.length_c   1.000
_cell.angle_alpha   90.00
_cell.angle_beta   90.00
_cell.angle_gamma   90.00
#
_symmetry.space_group_name_H-M   'P 1'
#
loop_
_entity.id
_entity.type
_entity.pdbx_description
1 polymer ?
#
loop_
_entity_poly.entity_id
_entity_poly.type
_entity_poly.pdbx_seq_one_letter_code
_entity_poly.pdbx_strand_id
1 'polypeptide(L)'
;MKLVEREEALEKFNISEWEGWELAQQEYEALYLVPEGVSAKELLEDFYSSALQGYYDVKKDEIVVVKGAEGSLDKSVLAHELTHALTDQYYPEIYELDYELTDKDFAVSALVEGDAELVEELFSKGGYDCELNLDAAPASVPLAIIYLQIFPYLEGYNFVRKLREEGGWAAVNQAYVNPPQSTEQIIHPDKYPWEKPLEVRVKGSGYRGWKPLGEDILGEASIFMMFWNQGLARFSLTPWGEVTYRSPLSEGWGGDHMVVYKKGEGEYGYVWLLAWDTVEDALEFKEGYEQMLTILNAKFQDGAWKVGNDYVTVELEGKTVVIVNAPSKFELDDVRLAGGLPVIKIEDFRLIEGGIHRRLSATLKNLTPEDQESLIIIQVKDAAGHVQDLYYVYGSIPAGARFNIQTPWKAWKGETLYAEIYVWRSFKEPTPLTPPQTLATGG
;
A
#
# COMPACT_ATOMS: atom_id res chain seq x y z
N MET A 1 -1.38 -38.54 8.12
CA MET A 1 -2.57 -38.15 7.33
C MET A 1 -3.80 -38.37 8.20
N LYS A 2 -4.54 -37.30 8.48
CA LYS A 2 -5.76 -37.31 9.30
C LYS A 2 -6.92 -36.80 8.44
N LEU A 3 -8.01 -37.55 8.43
CA LEU A 3 -9.23 -37.16 7.72
C LEU A 3 -10.16 -36.44 8.70
N VAL A 4 -10.57 -35.21 8.38
CA VAL A 4 -11.38 -34.34 9.25
C VAL A 4 -12.63 -33.84 8.53
N GLU A 5 -13.65 -33.43 9.30
CA GLU A 5 -14.78 -32.70 8.73
C GLU A 5 -14.32 -31.30 8.27
N ARG A 6 -15.00 -30.72 7.27
CA ARG A 6 -14.67 -29.39 6.74
C ARG A 6 -14.73 -28.29 7.80
N GLU A 7 -15.71 -28.34 8.70
CA GLU A 7 -15.82 -27.41 9.82
C GLU A 7 -14.58 -27.46 10.73
N GLU A 8 -14.11 -28.66 11.11
CA GLU A 8 -12.88 -28.85 11.91
C GLU A 8 -11.64 -28.36 11.15
N ALA A 9 -11.60 -28.52 9.83
CA ALA A 9 -10.50 -28.04 9.01
C ALA A 9 -10.38 -26.51 9.02
N LEU A 10 -11.52 -25.80 9.00
CA LEU A 10 -11.60 -24.34 8.97
C LEU A 10 -11.26 -23.69 10.32
N GLU A 11 -11.48 -24.39 11.44
CA GLU A 11 -11.09 -23.92 12.77
C GLU A 11 -9.59 -23.58 12.87
N LYS A 12 -8.73 -24.27 12.10
CA LYS A 12 -7.28 -23.99 12.09
C LYS A 12 -6.96 -22.57 11.63
N PHE A 13 -7.67 -22.08 10.62
CA PHE A 13 -7.39 -20.77 10.04
C PHE A 13 -7.92 -19.63 10.92
N ASN A 14 -8.81 -19.95 11.87
CA ASN A 14 -9.47 -19.01 12.79
C ASN A 14 -9.92 -17.70 12.12
N ILE A 15 -10.28 -17.78 10.84
CA ILE A 15 -10.62 -16.64 9.98
C ILE A 15 -11.75 -15.87 10.65
N SER A 16 -12.73 -16.55 11.25
CA SER A 16 -13.86 -15.88 11.90
C SER A 16 -13.51 -15.02 13.11
N GLU A 17 -12.39 -15.23 13.78
CA GLU A 17 -12.01 -14.51 15.01
C GLU A 17 -10.81 -13.58 14.83
N TRP A 18 -10.26 -13.46 13.61
CA TRP A 18 -9.12 -12.57 13.35
C TRP A 18 -9.47 -11.10 13.67
N GLU A 19 -8.69 -10.47 14.56
CA GLU A 19 -8.97 -9.10 15.02
C GLU A 19 -8.73 -8.05 13.92
N GLY A 20 -8.00 -8.39 12.85
CA GLY A 20 -7.66 -7.49 11.74
C GLY A 20 -8.77 -7.24 10.71
N TRP A 21 -9.94 -7.88 10.84
CA TRP A 21 -11.02 -7.74 9.83
C TRP A 21 -11.51 -6.34 9.59
N GLU A 22 -11.54 -5.50 10.62
CA GLU A 22 -12.01 -4.14 10.47
C GLU A 22 -11.07 -3.34 9.57
N LEU A 23 -9.76 -3.54 9.71
CA LEU A 23 -8.75 -2.92 8.84
C LEU A 23 -8.82 -3.51 7.43
N ALA A 24 -8.81 -4.85 7.31
CA ALA A 24 -8.89 -5.53 6.03
C ALA A 24 -10.11 -5.13 5.21
N GLN A 25 -11.29 -4.99 5.85
CA GLN A 25 -12.48 -4.49 5.16
C GLN A 25 -12.20 -3.16 4.44
N GLN A 26 -11.52 -2.22 5.11
CA GLN A 26 -11.21 -0.91 4.55
C GLN A 26 -10.16 -0.97 3.46
N GLU A 27 -9.18 -1.87 3.54
CA GLU A 27 -8.16 -2.07 2.50
C GLU A 27 -8.77 -2.67 1.23
N TYR A 28 -9.61 -3.69 1.36
CA TYR A 28 -10.31 -4.30 0.23
C TYR A 28 -11.31 -3.34 -0.43
N GLU A 29 -11.97 -2.46 0.35
CA GLU A 29 -12.80 -1.37 -0.15
C GLU A 29 -11.95 -0.31 -0.86
N ALA A 30 -10.79 0.08 -0.30
CA ALA A 30 -9.86 1.04 -0.89
C ALA A 30 -9.26 0.55 -2.23
N LEU A 31 -9.03 -0.76 -2.35
CA LEU A 31 -8.62 -1.43 -3.59
C LEU A 31 -9.78 -1.68 -4.55
N TYR A 32 -11.01 -1.30 -4.19
CA TYR A 32 -12.23 -1.52 -4.97
C TYR A 32 -12.42 -3.00 -5.37
N LEU A 33 -11.97 -3.93 -4.52
CA LEU A 33 -12.14 -5.38 -4.70
C LEU A 33 -13.46 -5.87 -4.09
N VAL A 34 -13.91 -5.18 -3.05
CA VAL A 34 -15.16 -5.45 -2.34
C VAL A 34 -16.15 -4.30 -2.57
N PRO A 35 -17.37 -4.58 -3.07
CA PRO A 35 -18.39 -3.55 -3.21
C PRO A 35 -18.85 -2.99 -1.85
N GLU A 36 -19.33 -1.74 -1.83
CA GLU A 36 -19.87 -1.12 -0.61
C GLU A 36 -20.94 -2.01 0.06
N GLY A 37 -20.79 -2.24 1.37
CA GLY A 37 -21.74 -3.00 2.18
C GLY A 37 -21.63 -4.53 2.05
N VAL A 38 -20.63 -5.03 1.31
CA VAL A 38 -20.29 -6.46 1.24
C VAL A 38 -19.16 -6.76 2.23
N SER A 39 -19.29 -7.83 3.01
CA SER A 39 -18.31 -8.22 4.03
C SER A 39 -17.13 -8.97 3.39
N ALA A 40 -15.93 -8.37 3.42
CA ALA A 40 -14.68 -9.01 2.99
C ALA A 40 -14.40 -10.29 3.78
N LYS A 41 -14.74 -10.27 5.07
CA LYS A 41 -14.68 -11.43 5.96
C LYS A 41 -15.52 -12.59 5.43
N GLU A 42 -16.81 -12.35 5.16
CA GLU A 42 -17.71 -13.40 4.69
C GLU A 42 -17.26 -13.94 3.32
N LEU A 43 -16.78 -13.06 2.43
CA LEU A 43 -16.25 -13.48 1.13
C LEU A 43 -15.02 -14.39 1.25
N LEU A 44 -14.09 -14.08 2.15
CA LEU A 44 -12.91 -14.90 2.38
C LEU A 44 -13.25 -16.19 3.15
N GLU A 45 -14.16 -16.15 4.13
CA GLU A 45 -14.71 -17.35 4.77
C GLU A 45 -15.35 -18.29 3.73
N ASP A 46 -16.18 -17.76 2.83
CA ASP A 46 -16.80 -18.51 1.74
C ASP A 46 -15.74 -19.10 0.79
N PHE A 47 -14.73 -18.30 0.42
CA PHE A 47 -13.64 -18.76 -0.44
C PHE A 47 -12.87 -19.93 0.21
N TYR A 48 -12.31 -19.75 1.40
CA TYR A 48 -11.53 -20.81 2.06
C TYR A 48 -12.41 -22.01 2.42
N SER A 49 -13.67 -21.80 2.81
CA SER A 49 -14.59 -22.90 3.09
C SER A 49 -14.85 -23.78 1.87
N SER A 50 -14.76 -23.25 0.65
CA SER A 50 -14.98 -24.01 -0.58
C SER A 50 -13.68 -24.57 -1.18
N ALA A 51 -12.60 -23.77 -1.16
CA ALA A 51 -11.33 -24.10 -1.80
C ALA A 51 -10.49 -25.10 -1.00
N LEU A 52 -10.64 -25.16 0.33
CA LEU A 52 -9.81 -26.02 1.16
C LEU A 52 -10.08 -27.51 0.90
N GLN A 53 -9.05 -28.25 0.50
CA GLN A 53 -9.11 -29.70 0.25
C GLN A 53 -8.21 -30.50 1.20
N GLY A 54 -7.09 -29.93 1.59
CA GLY A 54 -6.11 -30.48 2.51
C GLY A 54 -5.12 -29.39 2.92
N TYR A 55 -4.28 -29.70 3.90
CA TYR A 55 -3.13 -28.87 4.28
C TYR A 55 -2.19 -29.65 5.21
N TYR A 56 -0.95 -29.21 5.30
CA TYR A 56 -0.02 -29.60 6.36
C TYR A 56 -0.25 -28.79 7.65
N ASP A 57 -0.50 -29.47 8.77
CA ASP A 57 -0.63 -28.85 10.10
C ASP A 57 0.71 -28.80 10.82
N VAL A 58 1.41 -27.67 10.70
CA VAL A 58 2.69 -27.38 11.37
C VAL A 58 2.62 -27.61 12.88
N LYS A 59 1.49 -27.35 13.54
CA LYS A 59 1.38 -27.51 15.01
C LYS A 59 1.23 -28.97 15.45
N LYS A 60 0.77 -29.83 14.54
CA LYS A 60 0.45 -31.24 14.84
C LYS A 60 1.34 -32.23 14.07
N ASP A 61 2.27 -31.74 13.26
CA ASP A 61 3.13 -32.52 12.37
C ASP A 61 2.34 -33.53 11.50
N GLU A 62 1.16 -33.13 11.02
CA GLU A 62 0.28 -34.04 10.27
C GLU A 62 -0.33 -33.38 9.03
N ILE A 63 -0.39 -34.15 7.94
CA ILE A 63 -1.18 -33.79 6.76
C ILE A 63 -2.66 -34.02 7.09
N VAL A 64 -3.47 -32.98 6.96
CA VAL A 64 -4.91 -32.97 7.17
C VAL A 64 -5.60 -33.01 5.81
N VAL A 65 -6.69 -33.77 5.76
CA VAL A 65 -7.50 -33.98 4.55
C VAL A 65 -8.94 -33.71 4.91
N VAL A 66 -9.61 -32.90 4.09
CA VAL A 66 -11.03 -32.62 4.26
C VAL A 66 -11.85 -33.78 3.69
N LYS A 67 -12.83 -34.29 4.46
CA LYS A 67 -13.79 -35.29 3.97
C LYS A 67 -14.51 -34.82 2.71
N GLY A 68 -14.66 -35.72 1.74
CA GLY A 68 -15.16 -35.43 0.40
C GLY A 68 -14.06 -35.07 -0.62
N ALA A 69 -12.84 -34.74 -0.16
CA ALA A 69 -11.67 -34.51 -1.01
C ALA A 69 -10.73 -35.74 -1.09
N GLU A 70 -11.16 -36.92 -0.61
CA GLU A 70 -10.30 -38.12 -0.60
C GLU A 70 -9.93 -38.58 -2.01
N GLY A 71 -10.77 -38.26 -3.00
CA GLY A 71 -10.53 -38.57 -4.41
C GLY A 71 -9.57 -37.61 -5.12
N SER A 72 -9.34 -36.40 -4.57
CA SER A 72 -8.35 -35.45 -5.09
C SER A 72 -6.96 -35.64 -4.48
N LEU A 73 -6.82 -36.43 -3.42
CA LEU A 73 -5.53 -36.90 -2.91
C LEU A 73 -4.92 -37.98 -3.78
N ASP A 74 -4.49 -37.59 -4.96
CA ASP A 74 -3.57 -38.41 -5.72
C ASP A 74 -2.13 -38.25 -5.17
N LYS A 75 -1.16 -38.84 -5.87
CA LYS A 75 0.23 -38.77 -5.40
C LYS A 75 0.87 -37.38 -5.61
N SER A 76 0.33 -36.52 -6.47
CA SER A 76 0.84 -35.18 -6.72
C SER A 76 0.47 -34.24 -5.57
N VAL A 77 -0.80 -34.24 -5.15
CA VAL A 77 -1.24 -33.48 -3.96
C VAL A 77 -0.51 -33.93 -2.70
N LEU A 78 -0.25 -35.24 -2.55
CA LEU A 78 0.58 -35.70 -1.44
C LEU A 78 2.03 -35.20 -1.52
N ALA A 79 2.60 -35.04 -2.73
CA ALA A 79 3.93 -34.49 -2.90
C ALA A 79 3.99 -33.00 -2.53
N HIS A 80 2.94 -32.24 -2.85
CA HIS A 80 2.75 -30.86 -2.42
C HIS A 80 2.78 -30.74 -0.89
N GLU A 81 1.89 -31.47 -0.21
CA GLU A 81 1.77 -31.42 1.25
C GLU A 81 3.02 -31.94 1.99
N LEU A 82 3.70 -32.94 1.42
CA LEU A 82 4.98 -33.40 1.95
C LEU A 82 6.10 -32.36 1.78
N THR A 83 5.99 -31.46 0.79
CA THR A 83 6.94 -30.36 0.62
C THR A 83 6.81 -29.39 1.78
N HIS A 84 5.59 -28.99 2.17
CA HIS A 84 5.40 -28.18 3.39
C HIS A 84 5.96 -28.86 4.64
N ALA A 85 5.73 -30.17 4.81
CA ALA A 85 6.29 -30.92 5.93
C ALA A 85 7.83 -30.94 5.92
N LEU A 86 8.46 -30.95 4.75
CA LEU A 86 9.91 -30.82 4.64
C LEU A 86 10.37 -29.39 4.93
N THR A 87 9.69 -28.38 4.39
CA THR A 87 10.00 -26.97 4.66
C THR A 87 9.96 -26.68 6.15
N ASP A 88 8.95 -27.18 6.87
CA ASP A 88 8.83 -27.04 8.32
C ASP A 88 10.00 -27.68 9.09
N GLN A 89 10.48 -28.85 8.64
CA GLN A 89 11.63 -29.53 9.28
C GLN A 89 12.96 -28.80 9.10
N TYR A 90 13.14 -28.05 8.01
CA TYR A 90 14.41 -27.42 7.67
C TYR A 90 14.42 -25.89 7.86
N TYR A 91 13.26 -25.25 7.79
CA TYR A 91 13.06 -23.81 7.87
C TYR A 91 11.78 -23.47 8.67
N PRO A 92 11.63 -23.96 9.92
CA PRO A 92 10.42 -23.77 10.72
C PRO A 92 10.06 -22.29 10.92
N GLU A 93 11.04 -21.40 10.88
CA GLU A 93 10.86 -19.96 11.05
C GLU A 93 9.94 -19.34 9.99
N ILE A 94 9.78 -19.98 8.83
CA ILE A 94 8.88 -19.48 7.77
C ILE A 94 7.40 -19.60 8.16
N TYR A 95 7.07 -20.53 9.07
CA TYR A 95 5.72 -20.76 9.58
C TYR A 95 5.44 -20.08 10.93
N GLU A 96 6.44 -19.38 11.50
CA GLU A 96 6.30 -18.61 12.74
C GLU A 96 5.80 -17.17 12.50
N LEU A 97 5.57 -16.79 11.24
CA LEU A 97 5.02 -15.48 10.89
C LEU A 97 3.53 -15.41 11.27
N ASP A 98 3.14 -14.33 11.95
CA ASP A 98 1.73 -14.03 12.19
C ASP A 98 1.06 -13.76 10.82
N TYR A 99 -0.04 -14.45 10.54
CA TYR A 99 -0.75 -14.29 9.27
C TYR A 99 -1.51 -12.96 9.28
N GLU A 100 -0.88 -11.93 8.73
CA GLU A 100 -1.47 -10.63 8.43
C GLU A 100 -1.64 -10.58 6.89
N LEU A 101 -2.72 -10.04 6.32
CA LEU A 101 -2.97 -10.09 4.87
C LEU A 101 -2.09 -9.08 4.08
N THR A 102 -0.83 -8.93 4.49
CA THR A 102 0.10 -7.90 4.03
C THR A 102 0.86 -8.32 2.77
N ASP A 103 1.45 -7.36 2.05
CA ASP A 103 2.33 -7.61 0.90
C ASP A 103 3.47 -8.62 1.23
N LYS A 104 4.07 -8.49 2.41
CA LYS A 104 5.17 -9.37 2.82
C LYS A 104 4.68 -10.79 3.06
N ASP A 105 3.50 -10.96 3.64
CA ASP A 105 2.93 -12.28 3.94
C ASP A 105 2.53 -13.00 2.64
N PHE A 106 1.99 -12.26 1.66
CA PHE A 106 1.79 -12.79 0.30
C PHE A 106 3.12 -13.18 -0.35
N ALA A 107 4.18 -12.39 -0.20
CA ALA A 107 5.49 -12.71 -0.77
C ALA A 107 6.11 -13.98 -0.17
N VAL A 108 6.06 -14.11 1.16
CA VAL A 108 6.57 -15.31 1.85
C VAL A 108 5.73 -16.53 1.50
N SER A 109 4.40 -16.39 1.50
CA SER A 109 3.49 -17.46 1.07
C SER A 109 3.80 -17.90 -0.35
N ALA A 110 4.11 -16.97 -1.26
CA ALA A 110 4.47 -17.31 -2.63
C ALA A 110 5.75 -18.17 -2.73
N LEU A 111 6.76 -17.93 -1.90
CA LEU A 111 7.92 -18.82 -1.82
C LEU A 111 7.52 -20.23 -1.36
N VAL A 112 6.67 -20.32 -0.34
CA VAL A 112 6.26 -21.61 0.27
C VAL A 112 5.38 -22.42 -0.69
N GLU A 113 4.31 -21.82 -1.21
CA GLU A 113 3.39 -22.46 -2.14
C GLU A 113 4.07 -22.74 -3.49
N GLY A 114 4.89 -21.81 -3.99
CA GLY A 114 5.62 -21.99 -5.23
C GLY A 114 6.61 -23.16 -5.24
N ASP A 115 7.27 -23.45 -4.12
CA ASP A 115 8.14 -24.63 -3.98
C ASP A 115 7.33 -25.92 -4.02
N ALA A 116 6.23 -25.97 -3.26
CA ALA A 116 5.32 -27.12 -3.25
C ALA A 116 4.74 -27.40 -4.65
N GLU A 117 4.31 -26.35 -5.36
CA GLU A 117 3.79 -26.44 -6.72
C GLU A 117 4.84 -26.96 -7.72
N LEU A 118 6.08 -26.47 -7.62
CA LEU A 118 7.16 -26.94 -8.48
C LEU A 118 7.55 -28.39 -8.19
N VAL A 119 7.59 -28.81 -6.93
CA VAL A 119 7.84 -30.20 -6.55
C VAL A 119 6.71 -31.10 -7.06
N GLU A 120 5.46 -30.66 -6.94
CA GLU A 120 4.30 -31.37 -7.43
C GLU A 120 4.38 -31.65 -8.95
N GLU A 121 4.67 -30.62 -9.76
CA GLU A 121 4.85 -30.79 -11.22
C GLU A 121 5.96 -31.81 -11.54
N LEU A 122 7.10 -31.70 -10.86
CA LEU A 122 8.23 -32.60 -11.11
C LEU A 122 7.91 -34.04 -10.74
N PHE A 123 7.06 -34.24 -9.72
CA PHE A 123 6.62 -35.55 -9.28
C PHE A 123 5.60 -36.18 -10.25
N SER A 124 4.67 -35.39 -10.80
CA SER A 124 3.58 -35.87 -11.66
C SER A 124 4.02 -36.37 -13.05
N LYS A 125 5.27 -36.12 -13.46
CA LYS A 125 5.86 -36.52 -14.75
C LYS A 125 5.10 -36.01 -15.99
N GLY A 126 4.78 -34.72 -16.00
CA GLY A 126 4.50 -33.97 -17.22
C GLY A 126 3.10 -33.40 -17.29
N GLY A 127 3.02 -32.09 -17.06
CA GLY A 127 1.81 -31.28 -17.20
C GLY A 127 1.14 -31.09 -15.85
N TYR A 128 1.49 -29.99 -15.18
CA TYR A 128 0.63 -29.40 -14.19
C TYR A 128 -0.54 -28.75 -14.94
N ASP A 129 -1.76 -29.22 -14.65
CA ASP A 129 -2.97 -28.57 -15.10
C ASP A 129 -3.37 -27.63 -13.95
N CYS A 130 -2.75 -26.45 -13.90
CA CYS A 130 -3.21 -25.36 -13.05
C CYS A 130 -4.54 -24.80 -13.59
N GLU A 131 -5.48 -25.67 -13.97
CA GLU A 131 -6.87 -25.29 -13.98
C GLU A 131 -7.29 -25.24 -12.50
N LEU A 132 -6.92 -24.12 -11.86
CA LEU A 132 -7.71 -23.57 -10.77
C LEU A 132 -9.17 -23.77 -11.17
N ASN A 133 -9.83 -24.70 -10.50
CA ASN A 133 -11.19 -25.03 -10.82
C ASN A 133 -12.07 -23.89 -10.32
N LEU A 134 -12.11 -22.80 -11.09
CA LEU A 134 -12.94 -21.63 -10.84
C LEU A 134 -14.43 -22.02 -10.87
N ASP A 135 -14.78 -23.17 -11.45
CA ASP A 135 -16.15 -23.72 -11.36
C ASP A 135 -16.48 -24.22 -9.93
N ALA A 136 -15.47 -24.49 -9.10
CA ALA A 136 -15.62 -24.82 -7.67
C ALA A 136 -15.65 -23.59 -6.76
N ALA A 137 -15.19 -22.42 -7.25
CA ALA A 137 -15.27 -21.18 -6.49
C ALA A 137 -16.73 -20.71 -6.41
N PRO A 138 -17.23 -20.26 -5.24
CA PRO A 138 -18.59 -19.81 -5.11
C PRO A 138 -18.83 -18.61 -6.03
N ALA A 139 -19.91 -18.64 -6.82
CA ALA A 139 -20.26 -17.54 -7.71
C ALA A 139 -20.50 -16.19 -6.98
N SER A 140 -20.63 -16.22 -5.64
CA SER A 140 -20.73 -15.06 -4.77
C SER A 140 -19.39 -14.35 -4.52
N VAL A 141 -18.25 -15.03 -4.66
CA VAL A 141 -16.93 -14.44 -4.39
C VAL A 141 -16.41 -13.73 -5.65
N PRO A 142 -16.10 -12.42 -5.58
CA PRO A 142 -15.48 -11.71 -6.69
C PRO A 142 -14.18 -12.39 -7.14
N LEU A 143 -14.03 -12.59 -8.46
CA LEU A 143 -12.85 -13.22 -9.03
C LEU A 143 -11.56 -12.52 -8.61
N ALA A 144 -11.58 -11.20 -8.44
CA ALA A 144 -10.38 -10.47 -8.04
C ALA A 144 -9.89 -10.85 -6.63
N ILE A 145 -10.79 -11.19 -5.71
CA ILE A 145 -10.40 -11.70 -4.39
C ILE A 145 -9.78 -13.09 -4.54
N ILE A 146 -10.39 -13.97 -5.34
CA ILE A 146 -9.87 -15.32 -5.60
C ILE A 146 -8.46 -15.22 -6.21
N TYR A 147 -8.27 -14.42 -7.25
CA TYR A 147 -6.97 -14.23 -7.90
C TYR A 147 -5.92 -13.58 -6.98
N LEU A 148 -6.32 -12.72 -6.05
CA LEU A 148 -5.39 -12.22 -5.03
C LEU A 148 -4.98 -13.33 -4.06
N GLN A 149 -5.93 -14.15 -3.59
CA GLN A 149 -5.66 -15.23 -2.65
C GLN A 149 -4.84 -16.39 -3.25
N ILE A 150 -4.94 -16.61 -4.57
CA ILE A 150 -4.16 -17.66 -5.26
C ILE A 150 -2.86 -17.13 -5.87
N PHE A 151 -2.56 -15.84 -5.70
CA PHE A 151 -1.28 -15.24 -6.12
C PHE A 151 -0.06 -16.06 -5.65
N PRO A 152 0.00 -16.54 -4.38
CA PRO A 152 1.11 -17.36 -3.91
C PRO A 152 1.38 -18.60 -4.75
N TYR A 153 0.35 -19.24 -5.28
CA TYR A 153 0.48 -20.43 -6.11
C TYR A 153 0.99 -20.07 -7.51
N LEU A 154 0.37 -19.07 -8.15
CA LEU A 154 0.69 -18.72 -9.54
C LEU A 154 2.06 -18.03 -9.69
N GLU A 155 2.27 -16.95 -8.95
CA GLU A 155 3.52 -16.18 -9.08
C GLU A 155 4.65 -16.78 -8.25
N GLY A 156 4.31 -17.43 -7.12
CA GLY A 156 5.30 -18.22 -6.38
C GLY A 156 5.90 -19.34 -7.22
N TYR A 157 5.07 -20.04 -7.98
CA TYR A 157 5.53 -21.04 -8.92
C TYR A 157 6.53 -20.46 -9.94
N ASN A 158 6.19 -19.33 -10.57
CA ASN A 158 7.07 -18.63 -11.50
C ASN A 158 8.41 -18.25 -10.85
N PHE A 159 8.34 -17.70 -9.64
CA PHE A 159 9.49 -17.27 -8.85
C PHE A 159 10.42 -18.45 -8.53
N VAL A 160 9.90 -19.54 -7.97
CA VAL A 160 10.70 -20.71 -7.59
C VAL A 160 11.26 -21.44 -8.81
N ARG A 161 10.47 -21.57 -9.90
CA ARG A 161 10.95 -22.12 -11.19
C ARG A 161 12.17 -21.32 -11.67
N LYS A 162 12.09 -19.99 -11.67
CA LYS A 162 13.18 -19.10 -12.08
C LYS A 162 14.42 -19.22 -11.20
N LEU A 163 14.28 -19.23 -9.87
CA LEU A 163 15.42 -19.48 -8.95
C LEU A 163 16.09 -20.83 -9.24
N ARG A 164 15.29 -21.88 -9.45
CA ARG A 164 15.80 -23.22 -9.74
C ARG A 164 16.50 -23.29 -11.10
N GLU A 165 16.02 -22.58 -12.11
CA GLU A 165 16.68 -22.50 -13.42
C GLU A 165 18.06 -21.84 -13.33
N GLU A 166 18.22 -20.82 -12.48
CA GLU A 166 19.45 -20.05 -12.37
C GLU A 166 20.50 -20.68 -11.44
N GLY A 167 20.07 -21.26 -10.31
CA GLY A 167 20.99 -21.76 -9.28
C GLY A 167 20.63 -23.14 -8.72
N GLY A 168 19.66 -23.83 -9.32
CA GLY A 168 19.17 -25.12 -8.82
C GLY A 168 18.49 -25.01 -7.46
N TRP A 169 18.29 -26.15 -6.80
CA TRP A 169 17.70 -26.20 -5.46
C TRP A 169 18.49 -25.43 -4.40
N ALA A 170 19.78 -25.20 -4.62
CA ALA A 170 20.58 -24.37 -3.71
C ALA A 170 20.10 -22.91 -3.68
N ALA A 171 19.65 -22.37 -4.82
CA ALA A 171 19.07 -21.02 -4.87
C ALA A 171 17.69 -20.96 -4.20
N VAL A 172 16.84 -21.97 -4.39
CA VAL A 172 15.54 -22.09 -3.71
C VAL A 172 15.73 -22.17 -2.19
N ASN A 173 16.62 -23.05 -1.72
CA ASN A 173 16.97 -23.17 -0.30
C ASN A 173 17.50 -21.86 0.29
N GLN A 174 18.29 -21.11 -0.49
CA GLN A 174 18.79 -19.81 -0.05
C GLN A 174 17.68 -18.77 0.12
N ALA A 175 16.56 -18.91 -0.61
CA ALA A 175 15.40 -18.05 -0.47
C ALA A 175 14.68 -18.26 0.87
N TYR A 176 14.65 -19.48 1.42
CA TYR A 176 14.13 -19.69 2.78
C TYR A 176 15.01 -19.05 3.86
N VAL A 177 16.32 -18.94 3.63
CA VAL A 177 17.25 -18.24 4.53
C VAL A 177 17.15 -16.72 4.41
N ASN A 178 16.77 -16.22 3.23
CA ASN A 178 16.57 -14.79 2.98
C ASN A 178 15.24 -14.59 2.23
N PRO A 179 14.09 -14.69 2.90
CA PRO A 179 12.79 -14.67 2.25
C PRO A 179 12.55 -13.40 1.42
N PRO A 180 11.74 -13.49 0.35
CA PRO A 180 11.25 -12.31 -0.35
C PRO A 180 10.50 -11.39 0.62
N GLN A 181 10.61 -10.08 0.39
CA GLN A 181 10.10 -9.02 1.25
C GLN A 181 8.89 -8.30 0.67
N SER A 182 8.56 -8.54 -0.60
CA SER A 182 7.43 -7.91 -1.29
C SER A 182 6.91 -8.77 -2.44
N THR A 183 5.65 -8.60 -2.82
CA THR A 183 5.07 -9.27 -3.99
C THR A 183 5.75 -8.85 -5.29
N GLU A 184 6.32 -7.65 -5.35
CA GLU A 184 7.16 -7.20 -6.47
C GLU A 184 8.34 -8.15 -6.71
N GLN A 185 9.03 -8.59 -5.65
CA GLN A 185 10.15 -9.54 -5.80
C GLN A 185 9.69 -10.89 -6.35
N ILE A 186 8.43 -11.27 -6.13
CA ILE A 186 7.85 -12.49 -6.68
C ILE A 186 7.50 -12.30 -8.16
N ILE A 187 6.80 -11.21 -8.50
CA ILE A 187 6.39 -10.88 -9.89
C ILE A 187 7.61 -10.60 -10.77
N HIS A 188 8.64 -10.00 -10.19
CA HIS A 188 9.91 -9.63 -10.80
C HIS A 188 11.10 -10.37 -10.14
N PRO A 189 11.29 -11.68 -10.39
CA PRO A 189 12.36 -12.45 -9.74
C PRO A 189 13.77 -11.89 -9.96
N ASP A 190 14.02 -11.18 -11.07
CA ASP A 190 15.31 -10.53 -11.35
C ASP A 190 15.66 -9.40 -10.34
N LYS A 191 14.67 -8.87 -9.60
CA LYS A 191 14.85 -7.88 -8.53
C LYS A 191 15.28 -8.52 -7.20
N TYR A 192 14.95 -9.79 -6.99
CA TYR A 192 15.31 -10.54 -5.79
C TYR A 192 16.78 -11.01 -5.85
N PRO A 193 17.56 -10.94 -4.75
CA PRO A 193 17.22 -10.37 -3.43
C PRO A 193 17.67 -8.89 -3.25
N TRP A 194 18.08 -8.23 -4.33
CA TRP A 194 18.88 -7.00 -4.27
C TRP A 194 18.05 -5.75 -4.01
N GLU A 195 16.87 -5.69 -4.61
CA GLU A 195 15.96 -4.56 -4.51
C GLU A 195 15.00 -4.79 -3.34
N LYS A 196 15.07 -3.93 -2.33
CA LYS A 196 14.20 -4.01 -1.15
C LYS A 196 13.09 -2.98 -1.28
N PRO A 197 11.88 -3.27 -0.76
CA PRO A 197 10.84 -2.26 -0.69
C PRO A 197 11.34 -1.02 0.07
N LEU A 198 11.06 0.15 -0.48
CA LEU A 198 11.37 1.45 0.09
C LEU A 198 10.57 1.63 1.37
N GLU A 199 11.23 2.14 2.42
CA GLU A 199 10.55 2.50 3.65
C GLU A 199 9.74 3.79 3.44
N VAL A 200 8.47 3.61 3.12
CA VAL A 200 7.46 4.67 2.99
C VAL A 200 6.68 4.73 4.30
N ARG A 201 6.44 5.94 4.84
CA ARG A 201 5.75 6.05 6.14
C ARG A 201 4.89 7.30 6.27
N VAL A 202 3.61 7.06 6.52
CA VAL A 202 2.66 8.05 7.06
C VAL A 202 2.91 8.16 8.57
N LYS A 203 3.14 9.37 9.08
CA LYS A 203 3.65 9.57 10.46
C LYS A 203 2.64 10.20 11.41
N GLY A 204 1.44 10.49 10.94
CA GLY A 204 0.44 11.17 11.74
C GLY A 204 -0.23 10.27 12.77
N SER A 205 -0.52 10.83 13.94
CA SER A 205 -1.11 10.12 15.09
C SER A 205 -2.63 10.35 15.23
N GLY A 206 -3.29 10.87 14.19
CA GLY A 206 -4.69 11.29 14.27
C GLY A 206 -4.90 12.80 14.41
N TYR A 207 -6.09 13.27 14.04
CA TYR A 207 -6.47 14.69 14.09
C TYR A 207 -7.99 14.87 14.18
N ARG A 208 -8.46 15.81 15.02
CA ARG A 208 -9.90 16.16 15.18
C ARG A 208 -10.87 14.96 15.31
N GLY A 209 -10.46 13.93 16.03
CA GLY A 209 -11.27 12.74 16.30
C GLY A 209 -10.96 11.55 15.38
N TRP A 210 -10.35 11.78 14.22
CA TRP A 210 -9.75 10.71 13.42
C TRP A 210 -8.59 10.08 14.18
N LYS A 211 -8.68 8.80 14.47
CA LYS A 211 -7.63 8.01 15.13
C LYS A 211 -7.21 6.87 14.20
N PRO A 212 -5.92 6.49 14.17
CA PRO A 212 -5.49 5.31 13.42
C PRO A 212 -6.30 4.08 13.87
N LEU A 213 -6.90 3.39 12.91
CA LEU A 213 -7.46 2.05 13.07
C LEU A 213 -6.34 1.02 12.92
N GLY A 214 -5.53 1.16 11.87
CA GLY A 214 -4.42 0.29 11.53
C GLY A 214 -3.64 0.82 10.33
N GLU A 215 -2.53 0.15 10.02
CA GLU A 215 -1.63 0.48 8.90
C GLU A 215 -1.17 -0.80 8.20
N ASP A 216 -0.93 -0.73 6.88
CA ASP A 216 -0.46 -1.86 6.08
C ASP A 216 0.30 -1.41 4.83
N ILE A 217 1.04 -2.35 4.23
CA ILE A 217 1.66 -2.29 2.92
C ILE A 217 0.87 -3.22 2.00
N LEU A 218 0.16 -2.67 1.00
CA LEU A 218 -0.72 -3.46 0.15
C LEU A 218 0.02 -4.18 -0.96
N GLY A 219 1.12 -3.59 -1.45
CA GLY A 219 2.00 -4.25 -2.42
C GLY A 219 1.55 -4.22 -3.88
N GLU A 220 2.45 -4.65 -4.75
CA GLU A 220 2.23 -4.68 -6.20
C GLU A 220 1.09 -5.61 -6.61
N ALA A 221 1.00 -6.82 -6.03
CA ALA A 221 -0.04 -7.79 -6.38
C ALA A 221 -1.45 -7.23 -6.13
N SER A 222 -1.67 -6.57 -5.01
CA SER A 222 -2.95 -5.94 -4.67
C SER A 222 -3.30 -4.80 -5.63
N ILE A 223 -2.31 -3.97 -5.98
CA ILE A 223 -2.48 -2.88 -6.95
C ILE A 223 -2.80 -3.43 -8.35
N PHE A 224 -2.12 -4.49 -8.78
CA PHE A 224 -2.45 -5.18 -10.04
C PHE A 224 -3.91 -5.64 -10.02
N MET A 225 -4.34 -6.29 -8.93
CA MET A 225 -5.71 -6.81 -8.81
C MET A 225 -6.76 -5.70 -8.77
N MET A 226 -6.47 -4.56 -8.16
CA MET A 226 -7.31 -3.36 -8.20
C MET A 226 -7.58 -2.94 -9.67
N PHE A 227 -6.53 -2.81 -10.48
CA PHE A 227 -6.69 -2.44 -11.90
C PHE A 227 -7.33 -3.54 -12.75
N TRP A 228 -7.00 -4.81 -12.48
CA TRP A 228 -7.56 -5.95 -13.19
C TRP A 228 -9.07 -6.05 -12.96
N ASN A 229 -9.52 -5.84 -11.72
CA ASN A 229 -10.94 -5.87 -11.36
C ASN A 229 -11.78 -4.85 -12.14
N GLN A 230 -11.15 -3.74 -12.56
CA GLN A 230 -11.79 -2.68 -13.34
C GLN A 230 -11.54 -2.80 -14.85
N GLY A 231 -10.90 -3.89 -15.30
CA GLY A 231 -10.59 -4.16 -16.71
C GLY A 231 -9.46 -3.31 -17.30
N LEU A 232 -8.65 -2.68 -16.45
CA LEU A 232 -7.52 -1.83 -16.85
C LEU A 232 -6.20 -2.61 -16.95
N ALA A 233 -6.05 -3.67 -16.16
CA ALA A 233 -4.96 -4.64 -16.30
C ALA A 233 -5.47 -5.96 -16.91
N ARG A 234 -4.54 -6.74 -17.45
CA ARG A 234 -4.81 -8.08 -18.00
C ARG A 234 -3.68 -9.00 -17.60
N PHE A 235 -4.02 -10.25 -17.28
CA PHE A 235 -3.02 -11.31 -17.16
C PHE A 235 -2.26 -11.44 -18.49
N SER A 236 -0.95 -11.51 -18.37
CA SER A 236 -0.05 -11.86 -19.47
C SER A 236 0.59 -13.21 -19.20
N LEU A 237 1.37 -13.72 -20.17
CA LEU A 237 2.06 -14.99 -20.03
C LEU A 237 3.57 -14.77 -19.92
N THR A 238 4.22 -15.50 -19.03
CA THR A 238 5.67 -15.62 -18.98
C THR A 238 6.19 -16.28 -20.27
N PRO A 239 7.51 -16.22 -20.55
CA PRO A 239 8.10 -16.94 -21.70
C PRO A 239 7.82 -18.45 -21.71
N TRP A 240 7.47 -19.02 -20.55
CA TRP A 240 7.15 -20.44 -20.37
C TRP A 240 5.65 -20.74 -20.53
N GLY A 241 4.82 -19.73 -20.74
CA GLY A 241 3.38 -19.89 -20.94
C GLY A 241 2.54 -19.84 -19.67
N GLU A 242 3.13 -19.49 -18.52
CA GLU A 242 2.43 -19.36 -17.24
C GLU A 242 1.84 -17.96 -17.06
N VAL A 243 0.73 -17.85 -16.33
CA VAL A 243 0.10 -16.55 -16.01
C VAL A 243 1.02 -15.70 -15.14
N THR A 244 1.03 -14.38 -15.38
CA THR A 244 1.74 -13.40 -14.53
C THR A 244 0.94 -12.10 -14.35
N TYR A 245 1.17 -11.45 -13.20
CA TYR A 245 0.53 -10.25 -12.65
C TYR A 245 1.29 -8.98 -13.05
N ARG A 246 1.96 -9.00 -14.21
CA ARG A 246 2.67 -7.83 -14.76
C ARG A 246 1.71 -6.86 -15.44
N SER A 247 1.81 -5.57 -15.08
CA SER A 247 1.06 -4.48 -15.69
C SER A 247 1.84 -3.17 -15.57
N PRO A 248 1.87 -2.31 -16.60
CA PRO A 248 2.44 -0.96 -16.49
C PRO A 248 1.79 -0.10 -15.38
N LEU A 249 0.58 -0.45 -14.94
CA LEU A 249 -0.12 0.30 -13.89
C LEU A 249 0.35 -0.05 -12.47
N SER A 250 1.09 -1.15 -12.30
CA SER A 250 1.60 -1.63 -11.01
C SER A 250 3.12 -1.84 -11.01
N GLU A 251 3.72 -2.06 -12.18
CA GLU A 251 5.15 -2.26 -12.36
C GLU A 251 5.94 -1.01 -11.93
N GLY A 252 7.09 -1.23 -11.29
CA GLY A 252 7.89 -0.16 -10.70
C GLY A 252 7.34 0.36 -9.36
N TRP A 253 6.40 -0.37 -8.73
CA TRP A 253 6.05 -0.15 -7.33
C TRP A 253 7.32 -0.26 -6.49
N GLY A 254 7.68 0.79 -5.76
CA GLY A 254 8.87 0.78 -4.91
C GLY A 254 8.54 0.54 -3.44
N GLY A 255 7.29 0.68 -3.02
CA GLY A 255 6.86 0.62 -1.62
C GLY A 255 5.62 1.48 -1.38
N ASP A 256 4.75 1.07 -0.46
CA ASP A 256 3.58 1.86 -0.05
C ASP A 256 3.32 1.78 1.46
N HIS A 257 2.46 2.66 1.95
CA HIS A 257 2.00 2.68 3.34
C HIS A 257 0.59 3.26 3.40
N MET A 258 -0.39 2.41 3.64
CA MET A 258 -1.76 2.81 3.92
C MET A 258 -1.96 2.96 5.43
N VAL A 259 -2.62 4.04 5.85
CA VAL A 259 -3.12 4.18 7.22
C VAL A 259 -4.60 4.50 7.15
N VAL A 260 -5.39 3.62 7.76
CA VAL A 260 -6.83 3.79 7.90
C VAL A 260 -7.12 4.50 9.21
N TYR A 261 -7.98 5.51 9.16
CA TYR A 261 -8.43 6.29 10.30
C TYR A 261 -9.92 6.05 10.54
N LYS A 262 -10.30 6.03 11.82
CA LYS A 262 -11.68 5.93 12.28
C LYS A 262 -12.03 7.15 13.14
N LYS A 263 -13.19 7.75 12.90
CA LYS A 263 -13.72 8.87 13.69
C LYS A 263 -14.93 8.48 14.54
N GLY A 264 -15.76 7.60 14.00
CA GLY A 264 -17.01 7.12 14.59
C GLY A 264 -17.34 5.72 14.10
N GLU A 265 -18.52 5.21 14.48
CA GLU A 265 -19.00 3.92 13.97
C GLU A 265 -19.37 4.05 12.49
N GLY A 266 -18.69 3.31 11.62
CA GLY A 266 -18.90 3.40 10.16
C GLY A 266 -18.31 4.65 9.49
N GLU A 267 -17.56 5.48 10.22
CA GLU A 267 -16.90 6.67 9.67
C GLU A 267 -15.39 6.42 9.54
N TYR A 268 -14.97 6.06 8.33
CA TYR A 268 -13.59 5.73 7.97
C TYR A 268 -13.05 6.68 6.92
N GLY A 269 -11.73 6.81 6.87
CA GLY A 269 -11.00 7.53 5.84
C GLY A 269 -9.55 7.08 5.89
N TYR A 270 -8.81 7.21 4.80
CA TYR A 270 -7.43 6.70 4.74
C TYR A 270 -6.49 7.67 4.06
N VAL A 271 -5.20 7.50 4.38
CA VAL A 271 -4.09 8.06 3.62
C VAL A 271 -3.29 6.89 3.07
N TRP A 272 -3.09 6.87 1.76
CA TRP A 272 -2.26 5.89 1.08
C TRP A 272 -1.12 6.59 0.37
N LEU A 273 0.10 6.38 0.86
CA LEU A 273 1.32 6.94 0.31
C LEU A 273 2.05 5.86 -0.47
N LEU A 274 2.27 6.08 -1.77
CA LEU A 274 2.94 5.16 -2.67
C LEU A 274 4.23 5.78 -3.20
N ALA A 275 5.30 5.00 -3.27
CA ALA A 275 6.57 5.35 -3.89
C ALA A 275 6.85 4.41 -5.07
N TRP A 276 7.50 4.96 -6.08
CA TRP A 276 7.75 4.30 -7.36
C TRP A 276 9.22 4.40 -7.74
N ASP A 277 9.66 3.49 -8.61
CA ASP A 277 11.02 3.43 -9.12
C ASP A 277 11.38 4.65 -9.96
N THR A 278 10.44 5.12 -10.79
CA THR A 278 10.63 6.28 -11.67
C THR A 278 9.47 7.27 -11.56
N VAL A 279 9.65 8.43 -12.19
CA VAL A 279 8.57 9.44 -12.27
C VAL A 279 7.51 8.98 -13.26
N GLU A 280 7.94 8.24 -14.28
CA GLU A 280 7.10 7.63 -15.30
C GLU A 280 6.17 6.57 -14.69
N ASP A 281 6.67 5.64 -13.88
CA ASP A 281 5.82 4.61 -13.23
C ASP A 281 4.77 5.25 -12.31
N ALA A 282 5.18 6.28 -11.53
CA ALA A 282 4.26 7.04 -10.69
C ALA A 282 3.16 7.77 -11.49
N LEU A 283 3.49 8.24 -12.69
CA LEU A 283 2.54 8.87 -13.60
C LEU A 283 1.58 7.83 -14.20
N GLU A 284 2.09 6.66 -14.63
CA GLU A 284 1.30 5.55 -15.18
C GLU A 284 0.27 5.07 -14.16
N PHE A 285 0.67 4.86 -12.90
CA PHE A 285 -0.26 4.55 -11.82
C PHE A 285 -1.31 5.65 -11.62
N LYS A 286 -0.89 6.93 -11.52
CA LYS A 286 -1.83 8.03 -11.28
C LYS A 286 -2.89 8.12 -12.38
N GLU A 287 -2.46 8.05 -13.64
CA GLU A 287 -3.36 8.12 -14.79
C GLU A 287 -4.29 6.90 -14.82
N GLY A 288 -3.78 5.70 -14.53
CA GLY A 288 -4.56 4.49 -14.37
C GLY A 288 -5.61 4.62 -13.26
N TYR A 289 -5.24 5.16 -12.11
CA TYR A 289 -6.14 5.35 -10.97
C TYR A 289 -7.25 6.36 -11.27
N GLU A 290 -6.95 7.48 -11.94
CA GLU A 290 -7.99 8.43 -12.36
C GLU A 290 -8.90 7.87 -13.46
N GLN A 291 -8.36 7.06 -14.37
CA GLN A 291 -9.15 6.31 -15.35
C GLN A 291 -10.07 5.31 -14.66
N MET A 292 -9.58 4.61 -13.63
CA MET A 292 -10.35 3.69 -12.80
C MET A 292 -11.51 4.41 -12.11
N LEU A 293 -11.26 5.55 -11.48
CA LEU A 293 -12.30 6.38 -10.88
C LEU A 293 -13.37 6.78 -11.91
N THR A 294 -12.96 7.08 -13.15
CA THR A 294 -13.90 7.39 -14.24
C THR A 294 -14.77 6.19 -14.60
N ILE A 295 -14.21 4.98 -14.64
CA ILE A 295 -14.96 3.72 -14.87
C ILE A 295 -15.99 3.48 -13.75
N LEU A 296 -15.61 3.80 -12.51
CA LEU A 296 -16.48 3.74 -11.33
C LEU A 296 -17.55 4.87 -11.29
N ASN A 297 -17.72 5.62 -12.39
CA ASN A 297 -18.64 6.75 -12.50
C ASN A 297 -18.37 7.88 -11.49
N ALA A 298 -17.13 7.98 -10.98
CA ALA A 298 -16.73 9.06 -10.11
C ALA A 298 -16.80 10.40 -10.83
N LYS A 299 -17.11 11.46 -10.10
CA LYS A 299 -17.19 12.82 -10.64
C LYS A 299 -16.13 13.69 -10.01
N PHE A 300 -15.24 14.23 -10.84
CA PHE A 300 -14.30 15.25 -10.39
C PHE A 300 -15.04 16.57 -10.16
N GLN A 301 -15.04 17.06 -8.92
CA GLN A 301 -15.73 18.26 -8.48
C GLN A 301 -14.85 19.03 -7.51
N ASP A 302 -14.56 20.30 -7.84
CA ASP A 302 -13.85 21.23 -6.96
C ASP A 302 -12.54 20.69 -6.38
N GLY A 303 -11.75 19.94 -7.16
CA GLY A 303 -10.43 19.44 -6.75
C GLY A 303 -10.41 18.04 -6.11
N ALA A 304 -11.55 17.36 -6.00
CA ALA A 304 -11.63 15.98 -5.51
C ALA A 304 -12.56 15.12 -6.40
N TRP A 305 -12.36 13.81 -6.38
CA TRP A 305 -13.24 12.84 -7.02
C TRP A 305 -14.31 12.40 -6.03
N LYS A 306 -15.59 12.60 -6.35
CA LYS A 306 -16.69 11.97 -5.62
C LYS A 306 -16.93 10.58 -6.20
N VAL A 307 -16.69 9.52 -5.42
CA VAL A 307 -16.85 8.11 -5.82
C VAL A 307 -17.68 7.39 -4.77
N GLY A 308 -18.78 6.76 -5.17
CA GLY A 308 -19.75 6.20 -4.21
C GLY A 308 -20.21 7.26 -3.21
N ASN A 309 -20.05 6.95 -1.92
CA ASN A 309 -20.33 7.87 -0.82
C ASN A 309 -19.14 8.76 -0.43
N ASP A 310 -17.95 8.48 -0.94
CA ASP A 310 -16.70 9.10 -0.51
C ASP A 310 -16.19 10.18 -1.46
N TYR A 311 -15.16 10.88 -0.98
CA TYR A 311 -14.34 11.81 -1.72
C TYR A 311 -12.88 11.36 -1.68
N VAL A 312 -12.22 11.44 -2.83
CA VAL A 312 -10.83 11.01 -3.01
C VAL A 312 -10.01 12.11 -3.68
N THR A 313 -8.81 12.38 -3.16
CA THR A 313 -7.77 13.16 -3.86
C THR A 313 -6.62 12.25 -4.26
N VAL A 314 -5.99 12.57 -5.39
CA VAL A 314 -4.84 11.83 -5.93
C VAL A 314 -3.80 12.84 -6.35
N GLU A 315 -2.67 12.86 -5.64
CA GLU A 315 -1.61 13.85 -5.82
C GLU A 315 -0.30 13.17 -6.19
N LEU A 316 0.32 13.61 -7.29
CA LEU A 316 1.64 13.14 -7.73
C LEU A 316 2.71 14.19 -7.44
N GLU A 317 3.80 13.75 -6.82
CA GLU A 317 5.01 14.52 -6.60
C GLU A 317 6.24 13.67 -6.87
N GLY A 318 6.97 13.98 -7.95
CA GLY A 318 8.16 13.22 -8.34
C GLY A 318 7.81 11.75 -8.55
N LYS A 319 8.36 10.87 -7.72
CA LYS A 319 8.12 9.42 -7.74
C LYS A 319 7.10 8.95 -6.69
N THR A 320 6.32 9.88 -6.13
CA THR A 320 5.39 9.56 -5.04
C THR A 320 3.97 9.94 -5.42
N VAL A 321 3.02 9.09 -5.05
CA VAL A 321 1.59 9.35 -5.20
C VAL A 321 0.94 9.30 -3.83
N VAL A 322 0.11 10.28 -3.52
CA VAL A 322 -0.67 10.35 -2.28
C VAL A 322 -2.14 10.27 -2.63
N ILE A 323 -2.82 9.29 -2.06
CA ILE A 323 -4.27 9.17 -2.12
C ILE A 323 -4.83 9.46 -0.73
N VAL A 324 -5.83 10.35 -0.67
CA VAL A 324 -6.57 10.62 0.57
C VAL A 324 -8.05 10.37 0.30
N ASN A 325 -8.68 9.55 1.12
CA ASN A 325 -10.12 9.28 1.10
C ASN A 325 -10.77 9.78 2.39
N ALA A 326 -11.98 10.34 2.25
CA ALA A 326 -12.85 10.68 3.38
C ALA A 326 -14.34 10.58 2.95
N PRO A 327 -15.28 10.37 3.90
CA PRO A 327 -16.70 10.24 3.61
C PRO A 327 -17.36 11.58 3.24
N SER A 328 -16.64 12.68 3.45
CA SER A 328 -17.05 14.03 3.11
C SER A 328 -15.87 14.81 2.54
N LYS A 329 -16.15 15.64 1.54
CA LYS A 329 -15.16 16.58 0.98
C LYS A 329 -14.52 17.43 2.09
N PHE A 330 -15.32 17.85 3.08
CA PHE A 330 -14.91 18.70 4.19
C PHE A 330 -14.01 18.01 5.23
N GLU A 331 -13.77 16.71 5.07
CA GLU A 331 -12.98 15.91 6.00
C GLU A 331 -11.68 15.40 5.36
N LEU A 332 -11.47 15.64 4.05
CA LEU A 332 -10.22 15.32 3.35
C LEU A 332 -9.01 15.97 4.03
N ASP A 333 -9.13 17.24 4.40
CA ASP A 333 -8.09 17.95 5.14
C ASP A 333 -7.82 17.35 6.52
N ASP A 334 -8.88 16.96 7.22
CA ASP A 334 -8.77 16.41 8.56
C ASP A 334 -8.08 15.03 8.53
N VAL A 335 -8.43 14.17 7.58
CA VAL A 335 -7.75 12.87 7.35
C VAL A 335 -6.31 13.07 6.90
N ARG A 336 -6.06 14.03 5.98
CA ARG A 336 -4.71 14.37 5.53
C ARG A 336 -3.81 14.83 6.68
N LEU A 337 -4.32 15.71 7.55
CA LEU A 337 -3.62 16.15 8.76
C LEU A 337 -3.49 15.03 9.79
N ALA A 338 -4.47 14.13 9.88
CA ALA A 338 -4.39 12.92 10.70
C ALA A 338 -3.22 12.01 10.28
N GLY A 339 -2.92 11.98 8.97
CA GLY A 339 -1.72 11.39 8.34
C GLY A 339 -0.42 12.15 8.54
N GLY A 340 -0.45 13.34 9.13
CA GLY A 340 0.71 14.21 9.27
C GLY A 340 1.20 14.78 7.93
N LEU A 341 0.35 14.71 6.89
CA LEU A 341 0.66 15.27 5.59
C LEU A 341 0.32 16.76 5.55
N PRO A 342 1.11 17.58 4.82
CA PRO A 342 0.86 19.01 4.72
C PRO A 342 -0.38 19.30 3.88
N VAL A 343 -1.23 20.24 4.30
CA VAL A 343 -2.32 20.79 3.47
C VAL A 343 -1.85 22.00 2.65
N ILE A 344 -0.82 22.71 3.13
CA ILE A 344 -0.11 23.75 2.39
C ILE A 344 1.32 23.27 2.11
N LYS A 345 1.80 23.42 0.88
CA LYS A 345 3.20 23.22 0.54
C LYS A 345 3.93 24.55 0.42
N ILE A 346 5.12 24.65 0.99
CA ILE A 346 6.07 25.72 0.67
C ILE A 346 6.93 25.22 -0.49
N GLU A 347 6.64 25.68 -1.71
CA GLU A 347 7.33 25.27 -2.94
C GLU A 347 8.68 25.97 -3.11
N ASP A 348 8.81 27.20 -2.61
CA ASP A 348 10.03 28.01 -2.66
C ASP A 348 10.10 28.87 -1.40
N PHE A 349 11.26 28.93 -0.75
CA PHE A 349 11.55 29.87 0.32
C PHE A 349 13.01 30.31 0.23
N ARG A 350 13.24 31.55 -0.21
CA ARG A 350 14.58 32.05 -0.55
C ARG A 350 14.74 33.54 -0.29
N LEU A 351 16.00 33.95 -0.23
CA LEU A 351 16.41 35.35 -0.22
C LEU A 351 16.58 35.84 -1.66
N ILE A 352 15.91 36.92 -2.02
CA ILE A 352 16.05 37.59 -3.32
C ILE A 352 16.88 38.87 -3.12
N GLU A 353 17.94 39.01 -3.92
CA GLU A 353 18.76 40.23 -3.95
C GLU A 353 18.26 41.18 -5.05
N GLY A 354 17.80 42.37 -4.66
CA GLY A 354 17.29 43.40 -5.58
C GLY A 354 17.90 44.76 -5.29
N GLY A 355 19.13 44.99 -5.77
CA GLY A 355 19.83 46.27 -5.58
C GLY A 355 20.10 46.57 -4.09
N ILE A 356 19.55 47.66 -3.57
CA ILE A 356 19.78 48.14 -2.19
C ILE A 356 18.90 47.43 -1.13
N HIS A 357 17.90 46.65 -1.55
CA HIS A 357 16.96 45.97 -0.65
C HIS A 357 16.96 44.46 -0.89
N ARG A 358 17.29 43.71 0.16
CA ARG A 358 17.11 42.26 0.21
C ARG A 358 15.68 41.95 0.65
N ARG A 359 15.09 40.88 0.11
CA ARG A 359 13.73 40.43 0.48
C ARG A 359 13.71 38.92 0.65
N LEU A 360 12.99 38.44 1.64
CA LEU A 360 12.58 37.04 1.68
C LEU A 360 11.38 36.86 0.76
N SER A 361 11.36 35.76 0.02
CA SER A 361 10.26 35.37 -0.85
C SER A 361 9.86 33.95 -0.51
N ALA A 362 8.56 33.71 -0.37
CA ALA A 362 8.02 32.37 -0.27
C ALA A 362 6.85 32.18 -1.24
N THR A 363 6.82 31.02 -1.89
CA THR A 363 5.70 30.55 -2.70
C THR A 363 5.05 29.39 -1.98
N LEU A 364 3.77 29.56 -1.64
CA LEU A 364 2.96 28.55 -0.99
C LEU A 364 1.93 28.03 -1.98
N LYS A 365 1.66 26.72 -1.96
CA LYS A 365 0.61 26.07 -2.75
C LYS A 365 -0.37 25.40 -1.81
N ASN A 366 -1.65 25.69 -1.97
CA ASN A 366 -2.70 24.91 -1.35
C ASN A 366 -2.83 23.57 -2.09
N LEU A 367 -2.69 22.46 -1.37
CA LEU A 367 -2.74 21.12 -1.93
C LEU A 367 -4.16 20.54 -1.98
N THR A 368 -5.10 21.17 -1.28
CA THR A 368 -6.39 20.55 -0.99
C THR A 368 -7.54 21.26 -1.72
N PRO A 369 -8.71 20.61 -1.84
CA PRO A 369 -9.86 21.13 -2.58
C PRO A 369 -10.68 22.19 -1.81
N GLU A 370 -10.14 22.69 -0.70
CA GLU A 370 -10.75 23.67 0.19
C GLU A 370 -9.89 24.91 0.35
N ASP A 371 -10.54 26.06 0.50
CA ASP A 371 -9.90 27.32 0.84
C ASP A 371 -9.26 27.23 2.24
N GLN A 372 -7.97 27.51 2.34
CA GLN A 372 -7.22 27.40 3.58
C GLN A 372 -7.06 28.77 4.24
N GLU A 373 -7.80 29.00 5.32
CA GLU A 373 -7.46 30.05 6.29
C GLU A 373 -6.05 29.78 6.83
N SER A 374 -5.14 30.70 6.52
CA SER A 374 -3.71 30.55 6.72
C SER A 374 -3.12 31.79 7.39
N LEU A 375 -2.45 31.56 8.50
CA LEU A 375 -1.51 32.46 9.15
C LEU A 375 -0.09 32.06 8.77
N ILE A 376 0.54 32.86 7.92
CA ILE A 376 1.95 32.69 7.56
C ILE A 376 2.78 33.57 8.49
N ILE A 377 3.74 32.98 9.18
CA ILE A 377 4.65 33.65 10.11
C ILE A 377 6.07 33.45 9.61
N ILE A 378 6.84 34.53 9.47
CA ILE A 378 8.26 34.49 9.16
C ILE A 378 9.03 35.11 10.33
N GLN A 379 9.88 34.30 10.96
CA GLN A 379 10.79 34.74 12.01
C GLN A 379 12.19 34.89 11.43
N VAL A 380 12.85 36.01 11.70
CA VAL A 380 14.29 36.17 11.46
C VAL A 380 15.00 36.06 12.79
N LYS A 381 15.95 35.13 12.89
CA LYS A 381 16.64 34.79 14.13
C LYS A 381 18.15 35.00 14.01
N ASP A 382 18.78 35.39 15.09
CA ASP A 382 20.24 35.34 15.23
C ASP A 382 20.74 33.90 15.44
N ALA A 383 22.07 33.72 15.46
CA ALA A 383 22.70 32.42 15.70
C ALA A 383 22.44 31.82 17.09
N ALA A 384 21.96 32.63 18.05
CA ALA A 384 21.54 32.16 19.37
C ALA A 384 20.04 31.80 19.42
N GLY A 385 19.32 31.97 18.31
CA GLY A 385 17.88 31.67 18.18
C GLY A 385 16.96 32.80 18.65
N HIS A 386 17.48 33.99 18.98
CA HIS A 386 16.62 35.12 19.34
C HIS A 386 15.98 35.73 18.11
N VAL A 387 14.66 35.98 18.18
CA VAL A 387 13.90 36.62 17.10
C VAL A 387 14.28 38.10 17.01
N GLN A 388 14.90 38.47 15.89
CA GLN A 388 15.31 39.84 15.55
C GLN A 388 14.21 40.59 14.77
N ASP A 389 13.49 39.89 13.89
CA ASP A 389 12.33 40.41 13.18
C ASP A 389 11.21 39.35 13.11
N LEU A 390 9.97 39.82 13.08
CA LEU A 390 8.77 38.99 12.93
C LEU A 390 7.84 39.61 11.88
N TYR A 391 7.50 38.81 10.87
CA TYR A 391 6.51 39.17 9.85
C TYR A 391 5.37 38.16 9.89
N TYR A 392 4.14 38.62 9.69
CA TYR A 392 3.01 37.72 9.52
C TYR A 392 1.98 38.28 8.55
N VAL A 393 1.28 37.37 7.87
CA VAL A 393 0.09 37.67 7.08
C VAL A 393 -0.97 36.63 7.40
N TYR A 394 -2.21 37.08 7.47
CA TYR A 394 -3.37 36.23 7.68
C TYR A 394 -4.35 36.44 6.53
N GLY A 395 -4.88 35.35 6.00
CA GLY A 395 -5.92 35.36 4.98
C GLY A 395 -6.23 33.96 4.48
N SER A 396 -7.09 33.86 3.48
CA SER A 396 -7.42 32.60 2.83
C SER A 396 -6.54 32.38 1.60
N ILE A 397 -6.00 31.16 1.46
CA ILE A 397 -5.35 30.67 0.24
C ILE A 397 -6.39 29.79 -0.48
N PRO A 398 -6.91 30.21 -1.65
CA PRO A 398 -7.96 29.46 -2.33
C PRO A 398 -7.54 28.03 -2.69
N ALA A 399 -8.53 27.13 -2.84
CA ALA A 399 -8.32 25.74 -3.23
C ALA A 399 -7.37 25.61 -4.45
N GLY A 400 -6.35 24.77 -4.33
CA GLY A 400 -5.34 24.54 -5.39
C GLY A 400 -4.47 25.75 -5.79
N ALA A 401 -4.67 26.93 -5.20
CA ALA A 401 -4.01 28.15 -5.62
C ALA A 401 -2.59 28.27 -5.08
N ARG A 402 -1.78 29.10 -5.76
CA ARG A 402 -0.48 29.55 -5.28
C ARG A 402 -0.59 30.95 -4.68
N PHE A 403 0.05 31.15 -3.54
CA PHE A 403 0.19 32.44 -2.89
C PHE A 403 1.67 32.80 -2.76
N ASN A 404 2.02 34.02 -3.18
CA ASN A 404 3.38 34.55 -3.08
C ASN A 404 3.43 35.64 -2.03
N ILE A 405 4.38 35.53 -1.10
CA ILE A 405 4.66 36.55 -0.10
C ILE A 405 6.09 37.03 -0.24
N GLN A 406 6.29 38.33 -0.07
CA GLN A 406 7.60 38.92 0.08
C GLN A 406 7.65 39.79 1.32
N THR A 407 8.72 39.65 2.11
CA THR A 407 8.97 40.48 3.28
C THR A 407 10.35 41.14 3.18
N PRO A 408 10.53 42.35 3.72
CA PRO A 408 11.86 42.97 3.80
C PRO A 408 12.84 42.08 4.58
N TRP A 409 14.10 42.08 4.16
CA TRP A 409 15.19 41.45 4.90
C TRP A 409 16.16 42.51 5.41
N LYS A 410 16.24 42.66 6.74
CA LYS A 410 17.12 43.62 7.41
C LYS A 410 18.25 42.87 8.09
N ALA A 411 19.37 42.68 7.39
CA ALA A 411 20.59 42.15 8.00
C ALA A 411 21.66 43.23 8.06
N TRP A 412 22.35 43.33 9.19
CA TRP A 412 23.55 44.14 9.30
C TRP A 412 24.75 43.37 8.72
N LYS A 413 25.75 44.11 8.22
CA LYS A 413 26.91 43.52 7.56
C LYS A 413 27.72 42.68 8.56
N GLY A 414 27.82 41.37 8.33
CA GLY A 414 28.59 40.44 9.16
C GLY A 414 27.77 39.60 10.15
N GLU A 415 26.45 39.76 10.19
CA GLU A 415 25.56 38.91 11.01
C GLU A 415 25.11 37.67 10.23
N THR A 416 25.22 36.50 10.86
CA THR A 416 24.57 35.27 10.38
C THR A 416 23.16 35.22 10.94
N LEU A 417 22.16 35.24 10.05
CA LEU A 417 20.74 35.17 10.40
C LEU A 417 20.08 33.96 9.74
N TYR A 418 19.05 33.46 10.40
CA TYR A 418 18.20 32.37 9.93
C TYR A 418 16.79 32.89 9.72
N ALA A 419 16.18 32.55 8.59
CA ALA A 419 14.75 32.81 8.38
C ALA A 419 14.00 31.51 8.58
N GLU A 420 12.95 31.52 9.39
CA GLU A 420 12.05 30.37 9.56
C GLU A 420 10.64 30.78 9.16
N ILE A 421 10.00 29.95 8.33
CA ILE A 421 8.62 30.13 7.92
C ILE A 421 7.73 29.06 8.57
N TYR A 422 6.62 29.51 9.13
CA TYR A 422 5.57 28.69 9.71
C TYR A 422 4.25 29.01 9.00
N VAL A 423 3.46 27.99 8.72
CA VAL A 423 2.12 28.16 8.14
C VAL A 423 1.13 27.46 9.05
N TRP A 424 0.32 28.23 9.75
CA TRP A 424 -0.67 27.74 10.71
C TRP A 424 -2.07 28.10 10.24
N ARG A 425 -3.10 27.44 10.79
CA ARG A 425 -4.49 27.80 10.50
C ARG A 425 -4.84 29.19 11.01
N SER A 426 -4.56 29.48 12.29
CA SER A 426 -4.70 30.82 12.85
C SER A 426 -3.91 31.01 14.15
N PHE A 427 -3.89 32.21 14.71
CA PHE A 427 -3.35 32.43 16.07
C PHE A 427 -4.21 31.80 17.16
N LYS A 428 -5.53 31.70 16.94
CA LYS A 428 -6.48 31.13 17.92
C LYS A 428 -6.46 29.61 17.93
N GLU A 429 -6.20 29.02 16.77
CA GLU A 429 -6.08 27.60 16.53
C GLU A 429 -4.73 27.36 15.80
N PRO A 430 -3.61 27.29 16.54
CA PRO A 430 -2.28 27.19 15.97
C PRO A 430 -1.99 25.76 15.48
N THR A 431 -2.81 25.26 14.55
CA THR A 431 -2.59 23.98 13.87
C THR A 431 -1.61 24.19 12.72
N PRO A 432 -0.45 23.52 12.70
CA PRO A 432 0.46 23.55 11.56
C PRO A 432 -0.19 22.97 10.31
N LEU A 433 -0.16 23.73 9.21
CA LEU A 433 -0.62 23.29 7.90
C LEU A 433 0.51 22.68 7.06
N THR A 434 1.76 22.85 7.52
CA THR A 434 2.98 22.33 6.91
C THR A 434 4.11 22.32 7.94
N PRO A 435 5.10 21.40 7.84
CA PRO A 435 6.32 21.48 8.62
C PRO A 435 7.07 22.81 8.39
N PRO A 436 7.65 23.43 9.43
CA PRO A 436 8.38 24.68 9.26
C PRO A 436 9.62 24.50 8.38
N GLN A 437 9.91 25.49 7.54
CA GLN A 437 11.15 25.52 6.74
C GLN A 437 12.11 26.57 7.27
N THR A 438 13.40 26.24 7.26
CA THR A 438 14.48 27.14 7.67
C THR A 438 15.37 27.46 6.47
N LEU A 439 15.62 28.74 6.24
CA LEU A 439 16.58 29.26 5.29
C LEU A 439 17.79 29.80 6.07
N ALA A 440 18.94 29.16 5.92
CA ALA A 440 20.21 29.72 6.38
C ALA A 440 20.66 30.76 5.36
N THR A 441 20.81 32.01 5.78
CA THR A 441 21.40 33.03 4.93
C THR A 441 22.91 33.04 5.19
N GLY A 442 23.68 32.52 4.22
CA GLY A 442 25.14 32.61 4.25
C GLY A 442 25.56 34.08 4.26
N GLY A 443 26.55 34.41 5.10
CA GLY A 443 27.17 35.73 5.16
C GLY A 443 27.97 36.07 3.90
#